data_AF-A0A6N2U3W9-F1
#
_entry.id   AF-A0A6N2U3W9-F1
#
_cell.length_a   1.000
_cell.length_b   1.000
_cell.length_c   1.000
_cell.angle_alpha   90.00
_cell.angle_beta   90.00
_cell.angle_gamma   90.00
#
_symmetry.space_group_name_H-M   'P 1'
#
loop_
_entity.id
_entity.type
_entity.pdbx_description
1 polymer ?
#
loop_
_entity_poly.entity_id
_entity_poly.type
_entity_poly.pdbx_seq_one_letter_code
_entity_poly.pdbx_strand_id
1 'polypeptide(L)'
;MVYANFGKRLLAYLIDVLMLNVLCGMIIIFYGYYVYMAVFWVAGALYYILFEGSSWHATLGKRAMGISVVDGSGNGIEYGTAAVRYLGRILSSLTVFVGYLMAAFTENSQALHDKVAGTFVIDGSPVPGRYQTGAGQAGNFSGGQSGRQIVGISGEFAGRAAAVSPAGTMIGRDPVACQIALSASAPGVSRHHCQVDYNPQTRMFILNDLGSTYGTYLLNGTRLKSGQPAALKSGERFCVGSKANIFEVR
;
A
#
# COMPACT_ATOMS: atom_id res chain seq x y z
N MET A 1 4.01 1.57 -8.44
CA MET A 1 5.37 1.20 -7.97
C MET A 1 5.82 0.01 -8.77
N VAL A 2 7.06 0.00 -9.26
CA VAL A 2 7.63 -1.24 -9.77
C VAL A 2 8.15 -1.99 -8.56
N TYR A 3 7.42 -3.03 -8.15
CA TYR A 3 7.87 -3.88 -7.06
C TYR A 3 9.07 -4.70 -7.54
N ALA A 4 10.04 -4.90 -6.64
CA ALA A 4 11.18 -5.74 -6.95
C ALA A 4 10.70 -7.20 -7.12
N ASN A 5 10.90 -7.75 -8.32
CA ASN A 5 10.63 -9.15 -8.61
C ASN A 5 11.40 -10.08 -7.67
N PHE A 6 10.85 -11.27 -7.43
CA PHE A 6 11.45 -12.28 -6.56
C PHE A 6 12.93 -12.55 -6.87
N GLY A 7 13.30 -12.66 -8.16
CA GLY A 7 14.68 -12.92 -8.57
C GLY A 7 15.69 -11.85 -8.11
N LYS A 8 15.34 -10.56 -8.17
CA LYS A 8 16.21 -9.48 -7.68
C LYS A 8 16.40 -9.56 -6.16
N ARG A 9 15.32 -9.91 -5.43
CA ARG A 9 15.36 -10.09 -3.97
C ARG A 9 16.20 -11.31 -3.56
N LEU A 10 16.08 -12.41 -4.31
CA LEU A 10 16.88 -13.62 -4.09
C LEU A 10 18.37 -13.34 -4.34
N LEU A 11 18.71 -12.68 -5.44
CA LEU A 11 20.10 -12.36 -5.77
C LEU A 11 20.71 -11.39 -4.75
N ALA A 12 19.95 -10.37 -4.32
CA ALA A 12 20.36 -9.49 -3.22
C ALA A 12 20.68 -10.28 -1.94
N TYR A 13 19.82 -11.24 -1.57
CA TYR A 13 20.06 -12.11 -0.41
C TYR A 13 21.31 -12.98 -0.57
N LEU A 14 21.54 -13.56 -1.76
CA LEU A 14 22.74 -14.35 -2.03
C LEU A 14 24.02 -13.52 -1.90
N ILE A 15 24.00 -12.28 -2.40
CA ILE A 15 25.12 -11.33 -2.27
C ILE A 15 25.37 -11.02 -0.78
N ASP A 16 24.33 -10.69 -0.03
CA ASP A 16 24.43 -10.39 1.40
C ASP A 16 24.98 -11.59 2.20
N VAL A 17 24.51 -12.81 1.92
CA VAL A 17 24.95 -14.03 2.59
C VAL A 17 26.40 -14.37 2.23
N LEU A 18 26.79 -14.26 0.96
CA LEU A 18 28.16 -14.47 0.53
C LEU A 18 29.10 -13.48 1.22
N MET A 19 28.71 -12.21 1.25
CA MET A 19 29.50 -11.15 1.89
C MET A 19 29.68 -11.40 3.39
N LEU A 20 28.61 -11.75 4.11
CA LEU A 20 28.69 -12.11 5.53
C LEU A 20 29.52 -13.37 5.78
N ASN A 21 29.41 -14.39 4.93
CA ASN A 21 30.22 -15.61 5.04
C ASN A 21 31.71 -15.34 4.80
N VAL A 22 32.06 -14.49 3.85
CA VAL A 22 33.46 -14.10 3.62
C VAL A 22 34.00 -13.28 4.79
N LEU A 23 33.21 -12.32 5.28
CA LEU A 23 33.61 -11.45 6.39
C LEU A 23 33.79 -12.22 7.70
N CYS A 24 32.87 -13.14 8.02
CA CYS A 24 32.90 -13.94 9.25
C CYS A 24 33.67 -15.26 9.08
N GLY A 25 33.93 -15.74 7.87
CA GLY A 25 34.46 -17.08 7.62
C GLY A 25 35.87 -17.31 8.17
N MET A 26 36.68 -16.26 8.24
CA MET A 26 38.00 -16.33 8.90
C MET A 26 37.88 -16.69 10.39
N ILE A 27 36.76 -16.34 11.04
CA ILE A 27 36.50 -16.64 12.47
C ILE A 27 36.40 -18.15 12.71
N ILE A 28 35.90 -18.94 11.76
CA ILE A 28 35.84 -20.42 11.88
C ILE A 28 37.25 -20.98 12.09
N ILE A 29 38.22 -20.48 11.33
CA ILE A 29 39.58 -21.02 11.30
C ILE A 29 40.29 -20.76 12.63
N PHE A 30 40.05 -19.61 13.26
CA PHE A 30 40.74 -19.20 14.50
C PHE A 30 39.99 -19.59 15.79
N TYR A 31 38.66 -19.60 15.77
CA TYR A 31 37.82 -19.70 16.98
C TYR A 31 36.83 -20.88 16.95
N GLY A 32 36.74 -21.61 15.84
CA GLY A 32 35.89 -22.79 15.69
C GLY A 32 34.43 -22.48 15.34
N TYR A 33 33.70 -23.56 15.03
CA TYR A 33 32.36 -23.51 14.44
C TYR A 33 31.30 -22.83 15.34
N TYR A 34 31.30 -23.11 16.65
CA TYR A 34 30.28 -22.57 17.56
C TYR A 34 30.41 -21.06 17.75
N VAL A 35 31.65 -20.54 17.85
CA VAL A 35 31.91 -19.10 17.95
C VAL A 35 31.51 -18.41 16.65
N TYR A 36 31.86 -19.00 15.51
CA TYR A 36 31.40 -18.50 14.21
C TYR A 36 29.87 -18.42 14.13
N MET A 37 29.16 -19.47 14.53
CA MET A 37 27.70 -19.47 14.49
C MET A 37 27.11 -18.35 15.35
N ALA A 38 27.58 -18.18 16.59
CA ALA A 38 27.12 -17.12 17.45
C ALA A 38 27.36 -15.72 16.85
N VAL A 39 28.58 -15.47 16.34
CA VAL A 39 28.93 -14.20 15.71
C VAL A 39 28.11 -13.96 14.45
N PHE A 40 27.94 -14.98 13.61
CA PHE A 40 27.19 -14.88 12.36
C PHE A 40 25.72 -14.49 12.60
N TRP A 41 25.06 -15.08 13.59
CA TRP A 41 23.69 -14.72 13.96
C TRP A 41 23.56 -13.28 14.46
N VAL A 42 24.46 -12.83 15.33
CA VAL A 42 24.45 -11.47 15.89
C VAL A 42 24.82 -10.44 14.83
N ALA A 43 25.90 -10.69 14.07
CA ALA A 43 26.35 -9.80 13.01
C ALA A 43 25.32 -9.68 11.90
N GLY A 44 24.66 -10.79 11.52
CA GLY A 44 23.55 -10.79 10.57
C GLY A 44 22.40 -9.92 11.05
N ALA A 45 21.98 -10.06 12.32
CA ALA A 45 20.93 -9.23 12.90
C ALA A 45 21.26 -7.74 12.84
N LEU A 46 22.44 -7.37 13.33
CA LEU A 46 22.90 -5.98 13.33
C LEU A 46 23.02 -5.44 11.90
N TYR A 47 23.58 -6.21 10.97
CA TYR A 47 23.73 -5.81 9.58
C TYR A 47 22.38 -5.46 8.95
N TYR A 48 21.38 -6.33 9.05
CA TYR A 48 20.08 -6.06 8.45
C TYR A 48 19.33 -4.91 9.13
N ILE A 49 19.34 -4.84 10.46
CA ILE A 49 18.64 -3.77 11.20
C ILE A 49 19.27 -2.41 10.93
N LEU A 50 20.60 -2.31 10.97
CA LEU A 50 21.30 -1.04 10.81
C LEU A 50 21.27 -0.54 9.37
N PHE A 51 21.47 -1.41 8.37
CA PHE A 51 21.49 -0.99 6.97
C PHE A 51 20.10 -0.68 6.44
N GLU A 52 19.09 -1.48 6.83
CA GLU A 52 17.72 -1.22 6.40
C GLU A 52 17.08 -0.04 7.16
N GLY A 53 17.44 0.20 8.42
CA GLY A 53 16.98 1.37 9.19
C GLY A 53 17.80 2.65 8.96
N SER A 54 18.92 2.58 8.25
CA SER A 54 19.72 3.74 7.86
C SER A 54 19.11 4.46 6.66
N SER A 55 19.58 5.67 6.39
CA SER A 55 19.23 6.50 5.20
C SER A 55 19.31 5.78 3.85
N TRP A 56 19.98 4.63 3.78
CA TRP A 56 20.10 3.80 2.58
C TRP A 56 18.86 2.95 2.34
N HIS A 57 18.14 2.59 3.40
CA HIS A 57 16.94 1.74 3.36
C HIS A 57 17.12 0.45 2.55
N ALA A 58 18.36 -0.04 2.49
CA ALA A 58 18.79 -1.15 1.68
C ALA A 58 20.11 -1.70 2.25
N THR A 59 20.24 -3.02 2.24
CA THR A 59 21.52 -3.71 2.46
C THR A 59 22.44 -3.53 1.25
N LEU A 60 23.72 -3.90 1.39
CA LEU A 60 24.69 -3.82 0.28
C LEU A 60 24.23 -4.66 -0.92
N GLY A 61 23.74 -5.88 -0.71
CA GLY A 61 23.20 -6.73 -1.77
C GLY A 61 21.96 -6.13 -2.42
N LYS A 62 21.04 -5.56 -1.63
CA LYS A 62 19.86 -4.86 -2.15
C LYS A 62 20.26 -3.64 -2.98
N ARG A 63 21.24 -2.88 -2.52
CA ARG A 63 21.77 -1.71 -3.22
C ARG A 63 22.45 -2.09 -4.53
N ALA A 64 23.21 -3.17 -4.56
CA ALA A 64 23.80 -3.71 -5.78
C ALA A 64 22.73 -4.11 -6.82
N MET A 65 21.58 -4.58 -6.34
CA MET A 65 20.42 -4.90 -7.18
C MET A 65 19.52 -3.70 -7.52
N GLY A 66 19.84 -2.51 -7.01
CA GLY A 66 19.05 -1.29 -7.21
C GLY A 66 17.70 -1.29 -6.49
N ILE A 67 17.52 -2.13 -5.47
CA ILE A 67 16.24 -2.27 -4.76
C ILE A 67 16.32 -1.67 -3.36
N SER A 68 15.21 -1.07 -2.92
CA SER A 68 15.12 -0.41 -1.60
C SER A 68 13.86 -0.81 -0.86
N VAL A 69 13.90 -0.70 0.45
CA VAL A 69 12.80 -1.04 1.35
C VAL A 69 12.08 0.24 1.73
N VAL A 70 10.76 0.23 1.61
CA VAL A 70 9.90 1.37 1.97
C VAL A 70 8.72 0.92 2.81
N ASP A 71 8.12 1.87 3.52
CA ASP A 71 6.85 1.69 4.21
C ASP A 71 5.66 1.71 3.23
N GLY A 72 4.43 1.58 3.74
CA GLY A 72 3.21 1.72 2.94
C GLY A 72 2.99 3.11 2.32
N SER A 73 3.78 4.11 2.72
CA SER A 73 3.73 5.48 2.19
C SER A 73 4.87 5.78 1.20
N GLY A 74 5.76 4.82 0.96
CA GLY A 74 6.93 4.98 0.08
C GLY A 74 8.11 5.70 0.75
N ASN A 75 8.02 5.95 2.05
CA ASN A 75 9.10 6.50 2.84
C ASN A 75 10.08 5.40 3.24
N GLY A 76 11.30 5.81 3.56
CA GLY A 76 12.27 4.93 4.17
C GLY A 76 11.81 4.40 5.52
N ILE A 77 12.27 3.20 5.88
CA ILE A 77 11.91 2.55 7.15
C ILE A 77 12.80 3.02 8.30
N GLU A 78 12.22 3.13 9.50
CA GLU A 78 12.96 3.40 10.73
C GLU A 78 13.55 2.12 11.35
N TYR A 79 14.52 2.27 12.26
CA TYR A 79 15.18 1.16 12.96
C TYR A 79 14.19 0.23 13.69
N GLY A 80 13.10 0.76 14.24
CA GLY A 80 12.06 -0.04 14.91
C GLY A 80 11.33 -0.98 13.94
N THR A 81 10.94 -0.46 12.78
CA THR A 81 10.31 -1.24 11.70
C THR A 81 11.28 -2.26 11.12
N ALA A 82 12.56 -1.89 10.96
CA ALA A 82 13.61 -2.80 10.53
C ALA A 82 13.81 -3.98 11.51
N ALA A 83 13.75 -3.73 12.81
CA ALA A 83 13.85 -4.76 13.84
C ALA A 83 12.65 -5.74 13.81
N VAL A 84 11.42 -5.23 13.71
CA VAL A 84 10.22 -6.08 13.56
C VAL A 84 10.30 -6.94 12.29
N ARG A 85 10.79 -6.35 11.20
CA ARG A 85 11.01 -7.07 9.95
C ARG A 85 12.07 -8.18 10.10
N TYR A 86 13.15 -7.92 10.83
CA TYR A 86 14.17 -8.93 11.11
C TYR A 86 13.62 -10.08 11.97
N LEU A 87 12.83 -9.79 12.99
CA LEU A 87 12.12 -10.82 13.77
C LEU A 87 11.20 -11.66 12.89
N GLY A 88 10.46 -11.01 11.97
CA GLY A 88 9.67 -11.69 10.95
C GLY A 88 10.50 -12.60 10.05
N ARG A 89 11.75 -12.25 9.75
CA ARG A 89 12.67 -13.11 8.98
C ARG A 89 13.10 -14.33 9.76
N ILE A 90 13.32 -14.23 11.07
CA ILE A 90 13.62 -15.39 11.94
C ILE A 90 12.44 -16.38 11.89
N LEU A 91 11.21 -15.88 12.05
CA LEU A 91 10.00 -16.70 11.93
C LEU A 91 9.83 -17.30 10.52
N SER A 92 10.18 -16.54 9.47
CA SER A 92 10.15 -17.02 8.08
C SER A 92 11.24 -18.07 7.80
N SER A 93 12.40 -18.00 8.45
CA SER A 93 13.46 -19.01 8.32
C SER A 93 13.10 -20.30 9.05
N LEU A 94 12.38 -20.22 10.17
CA LEU A 94 11.91 -21.39 10.92
C LEU A 94 10.83 -22.18 10.16
N THR A 95 10.10 -21.52 9.26
CA THR A 95 9.05 -22.10 8.42
C THR A 95 9.57 -22.59 7.04
N VAL A 96 10.84 -23.01 6.95
CA VAL A 96 11.45 -23.65 5.76
C VAL A 96 11.43 -22.76 4.50
N PHE A 97 11.85 -21.50 4.61
CA PHE A 97 11.93 -20.55 3.49
C PHE A 97 10.60 -20.27 2.75
N VAL A 98 9.47 -20.83 3.20
CA VAL A 98 8.14 -20.63 2.61
C VAL A 98 7.75 -19.15 2.63
N GLY A 99 8.14 -18.42 3.69
CA GLY A 99 7.92 -16.98 3.79
C GLY A 99 8.65 -16.14 2.73
N TYR A 100 9.74 -16.65 2.14
CA TYR A 100 10.43 -16.02 1.01
C TYR A 100 9.79 -16.40 -0.32
N LEU A 101 9.33 -17.65 -0.49
CA LEU A 101 8.58 -18.08 -1.68
C LEU A 101 7.25 -17.35 -1.84
N MET A 102 6.58 -16.92 -0.76
CA MET A 102 5.35 -16.12 -0.85
C MET A 102 5.52 -14.83 -1.66
N ALA A 103 6.72 -14.23 -1.68
CA ALA A 103 6.97 -13.04 -2.48
C ALA A 103 6.90 -13.32 -4.00
N ALA A 104 7.01 -14.58 -4.43
CA ALA A 104 6.85 -14.98 -5.83
C ALA A 104 5.38 -15.18 -6.26
N PHE A 105 4.47 -15.42 -5.31
CA PHE A 105 3.06 -15.76 -5.58
C PHE A 105 2.04 -14.72 -5.09
N THR A 106 2.50 -13.62 -4.47
CA THR A 106 1.61 -12.57 -3.97
C THR A 106 1.56 -11.37 -4.91
N GLU A 107 0.37 -10.78 -5.10
CA GLU A 107 0.11 -9.66 -6.01
C GLU A 107 1.00 -8.43 -5.75
N ASN A 108 1.42 -8.21 -4.50
CA ASN A 108 2.33 -7.12 -4.10
C ASN A 108 3.79 -7.57 -3.95
N SER A 109 4.11 -8.81 -4.34
CA SER A 109 5.40 -9.48 -4.15
C SER A 109 5.94 -9.36 -2.72
N GLN A 110 5.08 -9.44 -1.70
CA GLN A 110 5.46 -9.25 -0.30
C GLN A 110 5.80 -10.60 0.37
N ALA A 111 6.95 -10.64 1.03
CA ALA A 111 7.30 -11.77 1.90
C ALA A 111 6.50 -11.73 3.22
N LEU A 112 6.49 -12.84 3.97
CA LEU A 112 5.77 -12.90 5.26
C LEU A 112 6.26 -11.82 6.23
N HIS A 113 7.57 -11.64 6.33
CA HIS A 113 8.19 -10.60 7.17
C HIS A 113 7.89 -9.18 6.69
N ASP A 114 7.70 -8.98 5.39
CA ASP A 114 7.30 -7.69 4.82
C ASP A 114 5.87 -7.34 5.23
N LYS A 115 4.96 -8.32 5.22
CA LYS A 115 3.57 -8.14 5.66
C LYS A 115 3.48 -7.84 7.15
N VAL A 116 4.23 -8.56 7.98
CA VAL A 116 4.26 -8.33 9.44
C VAL A 116 4.78 -6.93 9.77
N ALA A 117 5.77 -6.44 9.03
CA ALA A 117 6.34 -5.11 9.24
C ALA A 117 5.62 -3.99 8.46
N GLY A 118 4.62 -4.30 7.63
CA GLY A 118 3.96 -3.31 6.77
C GLY A 118 4.89 -2.65 5.74
N THR A 119 5.90 -3.39 5.26
CA THR A 119 6.94 -2.89 4.35
C THR A 119 6.81 -3.45 2.94
N PHE A 120 7.43 -2.76 1.99
CA PHE A 120 7.48 -3.13 0.58
C PHE A 120 8.92 -3.00 0.07
N VAL A 121 9.27 -3.77 -0.98
CA VAL A 121 10.55 -3.60 -1.67
C VAL A 121 10.28 -3.14 -3.09
N ILE A 122 10.85 -1.99 -3.41
CA ILE A 122 10.69 -1.30 -4.69
C ILE A 122 11.99 -1.37 -5.50
N ASP A 123 11.84 -1.29 -6.82
CA ASP A 123 12.94 -1.10 -7.75
C ASP A 123 13.25 0.41 -7.83
N GLY A 124 14.42 0.82 -7.35
CA GLY A 124 14.83 2.22 -7.23
C GLY A 124 15.02 2.70 -5.79
N SER A 125 15.28 4.00 -5.65
CA SER A 125 15.52 4.66 -4.36
C SER A 125 14.21 5.09 -3.68
N PRO A 126 14.18 5.18 -2.33
CA PRO A 126 13.06 5.77 -1.62
C PRO A 126 12.90 7.23 -2.04
N VAL A 127 11.72 7.60 -2.52
CA VAL A 127 11.39 9.01 -2.80
C VAL A 127 10.21 9.37 -1.91
N PRO A 128 10.42 10.25 -0.89
CA PRO A 128 9.38 10.64 0.04
C PRO A 128 8.13 11.12 -0.70
N GLY A 129 6.99 10.50 -0.41
CA GLY A 129 5.70 10.87 -0.99
C GLY A 129 5.48 10.53 -2.48
N ARG A 130 6.44 9.93 -3.19
CA ARG A 130 6.26 9.53 -4.62
C ARG A 130 5.49 8.23 -4.78
N TYR A 131 5.42 7.43 -3.71
CA TYR A 131 4.98 6.05 -3.76
C TYR A 131 4.08 5.74 -2.56
N GLN A 132 2.87 6.29 -2.54
CA GLN A 132 1.81 5.83 -1.63
C GLN A 132 1.29 4.47 -2.10
N THR A 133 1.53 3.42 -1.30
CA THR A 133 1.15 2.05 -1.59
C THR A 133 -0.31 1.86 -1.22
N GLY A 134 -1.22 2.09 -2.17
CA GLY A 134 -2.50 1.38 -2.27
C GLY A 134 -3.43 1.35 -1.04
N ALA A 135 -3.25 2.25 -0.07
CA ALA A 135 -4.19 2.56 0.99
C ALA A 135 -4.48 4.06 0.86
N GLY A 136 -5.61 4.39 0.24
CA GLY A 136 -6.02 5.75 -0.08
C GLY A 136 -5.44 6.30 -1.38
N GLN A 137 -5.98 5.85 -2.52
CA GLN A 137 -5.79 6.57 -3.79
C GLN A 137 -6.24 8.02 -3.66
N ALA A 138 -5.27 8.93 -3.58
CA ALA A 138 -5.43 10.26 -4.12
C ALA A 138 -5.55 10.14 -5.64
N GLY A 139 -6.77 10.15 -6.17
CA GLY A 139 -6.99 10.65 -7.52
C GLY A 139 -6.40 12.07 -7.62
N ASN A 140 -5.85 12.40 -8.79
CA ASN A 140 -5.23 13.69 -9.13
C ASN A 140 -5.80 14.90 -8.37
N PHE A 141 -5.17 15.30 -7.26
CA PHE A 141 -5.40 16.59 -6.63
C PHE A 141 -4.41 17.58 -7.24
N SER A 142 -4.82 18.18 -8.35
CA SER A 142 -4.14 19.37 -8.86
C SER A 142 -4.76 20.58 -8.18
N GLY A 143 -3.96 21.30 -7.41
CA GLY A 143 -4.30 22.64 -6.97
C GLY A 143 -4.54 23.54 -8.18
N GLY A 144 -5.76 24.05 -8.32
CA GLY A 144 -6.11 24.93 -9.43
C GLY A 144 -7.61 25.03 -9.69
N GLN A 145 -8.27 25.93 -8.94
CA GLN A 145 -9.47 26.70 -9.29
C GLN A 145 -10.83 25.99 -9.48
N SER A 146 -11.76 26.31 -8.57
CA SER A 146 -13.20 26.52 -8.82
C SER A 146 -13.98 25.46 -9.62
N GLY A 147 -13.67 24.18 -9.42
CA GLY A 147 -14.38 23.04 -10.01
C GLY A 147 -15.19 22.26 -8.99
N ARG A 148 -16.13 21.45 -9.47
CA ARG A 148 -17.03 20.58 -8.70
C ARG A 148 -16.23 19.46 -8.04
N GLN A 149 -16.52 19.13 -6.79
CA GLN A 149 -15.76 18.19 -5.97
C GLN A 149 -16.66 17.23 -5.20
N ILE A 150 -16.10 16.09 -4.80
CA ILE A 150 -16.67 15.14 -3.86
C ILE A 150 -15.75 15.10 -2.65
N VAL A 151 -16.26 15.53 -1.50
CA VAL A 151 -15.52 15.62 -0.25
C VAL A 151 -15.89 14.44 0.64
N GLY A 152 -14.91 13.66 1.09
CA GLY A 152 -15.15 12.66 2.13
C GLY A 152 -15.37 13.35 3.48
N ILE A 153 -16.51 13.08 4.10
CA ILE A 153 -16.87 13.60 5.42
C ILE A 153 -16.43 12.63 6.52
N SER A 154 -16.55 11.32 6.27
CA SER A 154 -16.14 10.27 7.20
C SER A 154 -15.68 9.02 6.46
N GLY A 155 -14.90 8.17 7.15
CA GLY A 155 -14.28 6.97 6.58
C GLY A 155 -12.85 7.24 6.11
N GLU A 156 -12.34 6.38 5.22
CA GLU A 156 -10.95 6.43 4.74
C GLU A 156 -10.58 7.74 4.02
N PHE A 157 -11.58 8.45 3.50
CA PHE A 157 -11.41 9.70 2.76
C PHE A 157 -11.84 10.95 3.53
N ALA A 158 -12.03 10.86 4.85
CA ALA A 158 -12.43 12.00 5.68
C ALA A 158 -11.48 13.20 5.48
N GLY A 159 -12.02 14.36 5.14
CA GLY A 159 -11.27 15.60 4.89
C GLY A 159 -10.61 15.70 3.50
N ARG A 160 -10.73 14.69 2.64
CA ARG A 160 -10.16 14.69 1.28
C ARG A 160 -11.23 15.04 0.24
N ALA A 161 -10.86 15.74 -0.83
CA ALA A 161 -11.82 16.28 -1.82
C ALA A 161 -11.41 16.01 -3.27
N ALA A 162 -12.11 15.12 -3.98
CA ALA A 162 -11.83 14.71 -5.37
C ALA A 162 -12.63 15.51 -6.39
N ALA A 163 -11.98 16.00 -7.44
CA ALA A 163 -12.68 16.71 -8.52
C ALA A 163 -13.59 15.76 -9.30
N VAL A 164 -14.79 16.23 -9.65
CA VAL A 164 -15.71 15.47 -10.48
C VAL A 164 -15.32 15.58 -11.95
N SER A 165 -14.86 14.47 -12.53
CA SER A 165 -14.48 14.40 -13.94
C SER A 165 -15.70 14.60 -14.86
N PRO A 166 -15.55 15.24 -16.04
CA PRO A 166 -16.61 15.32 -17.05
C PRO A 166 -17.10 13.95 -17.54
N ALA A 167 -16.25 12.92 -17.47
CA ALA A 167 -16.59 11.54 -17.84
C ALA A 167 -17.25 10.73 -16.71
N GLY A 168 -17.49 11.36 -15.55
CA GLY A 168 -17.94 10.70 -14.35
C GLY A 168 -16.82 10.29 -13.40
N THR A 169 -17.14 10.22 -12.12
CA THR A 169 -16.21 9.88 -11.04
C THR A 169 -16.68 8.61 -10.36
N MET A 170 -15.99 7.51 -10.63
CA MET A 170 -16.27 6.20 -10.08
C MET A 170 -15.63 6.03 -8.70
N ILE A 171 -16.41 5.48 -7.79
CA ILE A 171 -16.07 5.18 -6.40
C ILE A 171 -16.21 3.67 -6.20
N GLY A 172 -15.20 3.03 -5.61
CA GLY A 172 -15.21 1.58 -5.42
C GLY A 172 -13.92 1.08 -4.78
N ARG A 173 -13.67 -0.22 -4.83
CA ARG A 173 -12.42 -0.83 -4.34
C ARG A 173 -11.36 -1.06 -5.41
N ASP A 174 -11.70 -0.88 -6.69
CA ASP A 174 -10.76 -1.08 -7.79
C ASP A 174 -9.92 0.19 -8.03
N PRO A 175 -8.62 0.18 -7.72
CA PRO A 175 -7.75 1.33 -7.93
C PRO A 175 -7.47 1.64 -9.40
N VAL A 176 -7.69 0.70 -10.32
CA VAL A 176 -7.44 0.93 -11.74
C VAL A 176 -8.62 1.64 -12.39
N ALA A 177 -9.84 1.29 -11.98
CA ALA A 177 -11.07 1.80 -12.57
C ALA A 177 -11.70 2.97 -11.80
N CYS A 178 -11.50 3.07 -10.48
CA CYS A 178 -12.14 4.08 -9.64
C CYS A 178 -11.20 5.27 -9.39
N GLN A 179 -11.70 6.50 -9.52
CA GLN A 179 -10.95 7.69 -9.12
C GLN A 179 -10.92 7.86 -7.60
N ILE A 180 -11.95 7.36 -6.91
CA ILE A 180 -11.99 7.28 -5.44
C ILE A 180 -11.98 5.79 -5.06
N ALA A 181 -10.79 5.21 -4.92
CA ALA A 181 -10.65 3.82 -4.51
C ALA A 181 -10.48 3.67 -3.00
N LEU A 182 -11.51 3.10 -2.37
CA LEU A 182 -11.52 2.63 -0.99
C LEU A 182 -10.66 1.37 -0.86
N SER A 183 -9.91 1.28 0.23
CA SER A 183 -9.06 0.13 0.56
C SER A 183 -9.85 -1.19 0.53
N ALA A 184 -9.15 -2.29 0.23
CA ALA A 184 -9.74 -3.63 0.25
C ALA A 184 -10.36 -4.00 1.62
N SER A 185 -9.89 -3.34 2.68
CA SER A 185 -10.35 -3.46 4.07
C SER A 185 -11.65 -2.70 4.36
N ALA A 186 -12.14 -1.83 3.47
CA ALA A 186 -13.39 -1.11 3.68
C ALA A 186 -14.60 -2.08 3.66
N PRO A 187 -15.28 -2.28 4.79
CA PRO A 187 -16.36 -3.26 4.88
C PRO A 187 -17.53 -2.85 3.99
N GLY A 188 -17.96 -3.76 3.12
CA GLY A 188 -19.16 -3.64 2.32
C GLY A 188 -19.06 -2.82 1.02
N VAL A 189 -17.87 -2.41 0.60
CA VAL A 189 -17.71 -1.64 -0.65
C VAL A 189 -17.46 -2.59 -1.83
N SER A 190 -18.18 -2.49 -2.96
CA SER A 190 -17.91 -3.26 -4.19
C SER A 190 -16.69 -2.72 -4.98
N ARG A 191 -16.13 -3.54 -5.90
CA ARG A 191 -15.01 -3.14 -6.78
C ARG A 191 -15.34 -1.91 -7.63
N HIS A 192 -16.49 -1.95 -8.30
CA HIS A 192 -17.15 -0.77 -8.89
C HIS A 192 -18.43 -0.57 -8.09
N HIS A 193 -18.48 0.42 -7.20
CA HIS A 193 -19.61 0.56 -6.27
C HIS A 193 -20.64 1.53 -6.79
N CYS A 194 -20.22 2.77 -7.03
CA CYS A 194 -21.08 3.81 -7.55
C CYS A 194 -20.28 4.76 -8.44
N GLN A 195 -20.99 5.55 -9.23
CA GLN A 195 -20.44 6.58 -10.07
C GLN A 195 -21.20 7.88 -9.82
N VAL A 196 -20.45 8.97 -9.71
CA VAL A 196 -20.99 10.33 -9.60
C VAL A 196 -20.67 11.07 -10.88
N ASP A 197 -21.71 11.36 -11.65
CA ASP A 197 -21.65 12.20 -12.83
C ASP A 197 -22.10 13.61 -12.47
N TYR A 198 -21.77 14.59 -13.30
CA TYR A 198 -22.31 15.94 -13.15
C TYR A 198 -22.91 16.42 -14.46
N ASN A 199 -24.18 16.86 -14.40
CA ASN A 199 -24.84 17.45 -15.53
C ASN A 199 -24.71 18.98 -15.48
N PRO A 200 -23.95 19.61 -16.42
CA PRO A 200 -23.73 21.05 -16.42
C PRO A 200 -24.97 21.87 -16.78
N GLN A 201 -25.97 21.28 -17.46
CA GLN A 201 -27.20 21.98 -17.82
C GLN A 201 -28.14 22.13 -16.61
N THR A 202 -28.25 21.07 -15.80
CA THR A 202 -29.12 21.06 -14.61
C THR A 202 -28.40 21.44 -13.33
N ARG A 203 -27.06 21.55 -13.36
CA ARG A 203 -26.17 21.78 -12.21
C ARG A 203 -26.36 20.79 -11.06
N MET A 204 -26.78 19.56 -11.39
CA MET A 204 -26.97 18.48 -10.43
C MET A 204 -25.93 17.39 -10.62
N PHE A 205 -25.51 16.80 -9.51
CA PHE A 205 -24.73 15.57 -9.48
C PHE A 205 -25.68 14.40 -9.66
N ILE A 206 -25.30 13.40 -10.45
CA ILE A 206 -26.09 12.21 -10.69
C ILE A 206 -25.34 11.05 -10.08
N LEU A 207 -25.90 10.48 -9.01
CA LEU A 207 -25.35 9.35 -8.30
C LEU A 207 -25.97 8.06 -8.85
N ASN A 208 -25.12 7.19 -9.40
CA ASN A 208 -25.48 5.91 -9.98
C ASN A 208 -24.93 4.77 -9.12
N ASP A 209 -25.78 3.87 -8.64
CA ASP A 209 -25.34 2.62 -8.02
C ASP A 209 -25.06 1.57 -9.11
N LEU A 210 -23.85 1.02 -9.13
CA LEU A 210 -23.39 0.06 -10.15
C LEU A 210 -23.70 -1.39 -9.76
N GLY A 211 -24.82 -1.63 -9.09
CA GLY A 211 -25.20 -2.96 -8.58
C GLY A 211 -24.36 -3.36 -7.37
N SER A 212 -24.12 -2.42 -6.46
CA SER A 212 -23.30 -2.68 -5.29
C SER A 212 -23.98 -3.67 -4.33
N THR A 213 -23.19 -4.55 -3.71
CA THR A 213 -23.72 -5.62 -2.85
C THR A 213 -24.42 -5.05 -1.62
N TYR A 214 -23.79 -4.07 -0.97
CA TYR A 214 -24.31 -3.45 0.25
C TYR A 214 -25.15 -2.21 -0.03
N GLY A 215 -25.15 -1.67 -1.25
CA GLY A 215 -25.95 -0.52 -1.63
C GLY A 215 -25.26 0.81 -1.40
N THR A 216 -25.64 1.78 -2.25
CA THR A 216 -25.42 3.20 -2.02
C THR A 216 -26.67 3.80 -1.35
N TYR A 217 -26.48 4.62 -0.33
CA TYR A 217 -27.57 5.21 0.46
C TYR A 217 -27.50 6.73 0.45
N LEU A 218 -28.65 7.38 0.40
CA LEU A 218 -28.79 8.79 0.72
C LEU A 218 -28.80 9.00 2.24
N LEU A 219 -28.49 10.21 2.71
CA LEU A 219 -28.41 10.50 4.14
C LEU A 219 -29.76 10.36 4.87
N ASN A 220 -30.86 10.43 4.15
CA ASN A 220 -32.20 10.13 4.65
C ASN A 220 -32.45 8.61 4.85
N GLY A 221 -31.45 7.77 4.62
CA GLY A 221 -31.52 6.30 4.76
C GLY A 221 -32.10 5.58 3.54
N THR A 222 -32.47 6.30 2.48
CA THR A 222 -33.01 5.70 1.25
C THR A 222 -31.89 5.04 0.47
N ARG A 223 -31.99 3.73 0.24
CA ARG A 223 -31.09 2.98 -0.64
C ARG A 223 -31.44 3.27 -2.10
N LEU A 224 -30.44 3.58 -2.92
CA LEU A 224 -30.63 3.68 -4.36
C LEU A 224 -30.95 2.29 -4.92
N LYS A 225 -31.99 2.19 -5.74
CA LYS A 225 -32.27 0.97 -6.51
C LYS A 225 -31.25 0.88 -7.64
N SER A 226 -30.65 -0.29 -7.84
CA SER A 226 -29.69 -0.53 -8.92
C SER A 226 -30.30 -0.10 -10.27
N GLY A 227 -29.62 0.79 -10.98
CA GLY A 227 -30.10 1.36 -12.26
C GLY A 227 -31.04 2.57 -12.16
N GLN A 228 -31.39 3.06 -10.96
CA GLN A 228 -32.13 4.32 -10.78
C GLN A 228 -31.20 5.42 -10.25
N PRO A 229 -30.74 6.36 -11.11
CA PRO A 229 -29.93 7.49 -10.67
C PRO A 229 -30.65 8.34 -9.62
N ALA A 230 -29.91 8.78 -8.60
CA ALA A 230 -30.36 9.85 -7.71
C ALA A 230 -29.70 11.17 -8.10
N ALA A 231 -30.49 12.22 -8.27
CA ALA A 231 -29.94 13.56 -8.45
C ALA A 231 -29.62 14.19 -7.08
N LEU A 232 -28.40 14.69 -6.94
CA LEU A 232 -27.89 15.37 -5.76
C LEU A 232 -27.58 16.83 -6.07
N LYS A 233 -27.97 17.72 -5.16
CA LYS A 233 -27.55 19.13 -5.18
C LYS A 233 -26.22 19.29 -4.45
N SER A 234 -25.49 20.35 -4.79
CA SER A 234 -24.31 20.75 -4.02
C SER A 234 -24.65 20.90 -2.53
N GLY A 235 -23.83 20.29 -1.66
CA GLY A 235 -24.01 20.20 -0.22
C GLY A 235 -24.73 18.93 0.25
N GLU A 236 -25.34 18.17 -0.66
CA GLU A 236 -25.96 16.89 -0.29
C GLU A 236 -24.91 15.79 -0.15
N ARG A 237 -25.22 14.83 0.73
CA ARG A 237 -24.29 13.74 1.05
C ARG A 237 -24.93 12.38 0.91
N PHE A 238 -24.08 11.40 0.63
CA PHE A 238 -24.44 10.01 0.40
C PHE A 238 -23.42 9.09 1.08
N CYS A 239 -23.84 7.85 1.33
CA CYS A 239 -23.07 6.82 1.99
C CYS A 239 -22.83 5.65 1.04
N VAL A 240 -21.62 5.09 1.08
CA VAL A 240 -21.19 4.01 0.18
C VAL A 240 -20.91 2.76 0.98
N GLY A 241 -21.73 1.72 0.80
CA GLY A 241 -21.63 0.41 1.44
C GLY A 241 -21.94 0.38 2.95
N SER A 242 -21.48 1.37 3.71
CA SER A 242 -21.77 1.52 5.12
C SER A 242 -22.00 2.98 5.49
N LYS A 243 -22.67 3.22 6.62
CA LYS A 243 -22.84 4.57 7.19
C LYS A 243 -21.51 5.20 7.66
N ALA A 244 -20.41 4.45 7.67
CA ALA A 244 -19.10 4.96 8.05
C ALA A 244 -18.42 5.76 6.93
N ASN A 245 -18.74 5.47 5.66
CA ASN A 245 -18.13 6.12 4.50
C ASN A 245 -19.12 7.14 3.92
N ILE A 246 -19.00 8.41 4.33
CA ILE A 246 -19.89 9.50 3.91
C ILE A 246 -19.14 10.45 2.98
N PHE A 247 -19.78 10.81 1.86
CA PHE A 247 -19.27 11.73 0.86
C PHE A 247 -20.27 12.85 0.59
N GLU A 248 -19.80 14.08 0.47
CA GLU A 248 -20.57 15.29 0.16
C GLU A 248 -20.18 15.82 -1.22
N VAL A 249 -21.14 16.16 -2.07
CA VAL A 249 -20.88 16.79 -3.37
C VAL A 249 -20.82 18.32 -3.22
N ARG A 250 -19.89 19.00 -3.88
CA ARG A 250 -19.68 20.46 -3.84
C ARG A 250 -19.40 21.05 -5.20
#